data_AF-A0AAW6FP39-F1
#
_entry.id   AF-A0AAW6FP39-F1
#
_cell.length_a   1.000
_cell.length_b   1.000
_cell.length_c   1.000
_cell.angle_alpha   90.00
_cell.angle_beta   90.00
_cell.angle_gamma   90.00
#
_symmetry.space_group_name_H-M   'P 1'
#
loop_
_entity.id
_entity.type
_entity.pdbx_description
1 polymer ?
#
loop_
_entity_poly.entity_id
_entity_poly.type
_entity_poly.pdbx_seq_one_letter_code
_entity_poly.pdbx_strand_id
1 'polypeptide(L)'
;MEINYFITARAEETVQGINVSLGAEFAKGTEPEIISATLQGYVQKNVNQRYMNVTIHYNTKEQDFEDINGAFIDTGFLTLVMPLISEFHEKITSTITSL
;
A
#
# COMPACT_ATOMS: atom_id res chain seq x y z
N MET A 1 -15.12 -29.04 11.88
CA MET A 1 -14.27 -28.54 10.79
C MET A 1 -14.39 -27.03 10.83
N GLU A 2 -13.32 -26.31 11.14
CA GLU A 2 -13.33 -24.84 11.05
C GLU A 2 -13.01 -24.45 9.60
N ILE A 3 -13.80 -23.52 9.07
CA ILE A 3 -13.57 -22.95 7.74
C ILE A 3 -12.66 -21.75 7.94
N ASN A 4 -11.43 -21.84 7.45
CA ASN A 4 -10.55 -20.69 7.36
C ASN A 4 -11.00 -19.84 6.17
N TYR A 5 -11.30 -18.57 6.41
CA TYR A 5 -11.61 -17.61 5.35
C TYR A 5 -10.81 -16.33 5.53
N PHE A 6 -10.50 -15.72 4.40
CA PHE A 6 -9.67 -14.52 4.31
C PHE A 6 -10.54 -13.31 3.97
N ILE A 7 -10.08 -12.15 4.41
CA ILE A 7 -10.64 -10.83 4.11
C ILE A 7 -9.63 -10.14 3.18
N THR A 8 -10.15 -9.54 2.10
CA THR A 8 -9.37 -8.66 1.23
C THR A 8 -9.86 -7.23 1.39
N ALA A 9 -8.96 -6.33 1.76
CA ALA A 9 -9.22 -4.89 1.79
C ALA A 9 -8.51 -4.21 0.62
N ARG A 10 -9.13 -3.20 0.03
CA ARG A 10 -8.57 -2.40 -1.07
C ARG A 10 -8.95 -0.93 -0.93
N ALA A 11 -8.05 -0.04 -1.32
CA ALA A 11 -8.30 1.39 -1.44
C ALA A 11 -7.52 1.98 -2.62
N GLU A 12 -8.00 3.11 -3.16
CA GLU A 12 -7.35 3.80 -4.27
C GLU A 12 -7.34 5.30 -4.01
N GLU A 13 -6.23 5.96 -4.35
CA GLU A 13 -6.06 7.41 -4.27
C GLU A 13 -5.17 7.92 -5.41
N THR A 14 -5.28 9.20 -5.75
CA THR A 14 -4.35 9.86 -6.68
C THR A 14 -3.57 10.94 -5.95
N VAL A 15 -2.25 10.76 -5.84
CA VAL A 15 -1.35 11.73 -5.21
C VAL A 15 -0.46 12.35 -6.27
N GLN A 16 -0.52 13.68 -6.43
CA GLN A 16 0.29 14.41 -7.42
C GLN A 16 0.25 13.83 -8.85
N GLY A 17 -0.88 13.24 -9.25
CA GLY A 17 -1.05 12.62 -10.57
C GLY A 17 -0.53 11.17 -10.70
N ILE A 18 -0.08 10.56 -9.60
CA ILE A 18 0.25 9.15 -9.51
C ILE A 18 -0.91 8.42 -8.83
N ASN A 19 -1.39 7.36 -9.46
CA ASN A 19 -2.38 6.47 -8.88
C ASN A 19 -1.72 5.56 -7.86
N VAL A 20 -2.32 5.48 -6.68
CA VAL A 20 -1.89 4.66 -5.54
C VAL A 20 -3.01 3.66 -5.26
N SER A 21 -2.74 2.38 -5.49
CA SER A 21 -3.65 1.29 -5.15
C SER A 21 -3.11 0.53 -3.95
N LEU A 22 -3.87 0.52 -2.86
CA LEU A 22 -3.55 -0.18 -1.62
C LEU A 22 -4.32 -1.48 -1.52
N GLY A 23 -3.69 -2.52 -0.97
CA GLY A 23 -4.30 -3.83 -0.79
C GLY A 23 -3.73 -4.57 0.42
N ALA A 24 -4.58 -5.37 1.05
CA ALA A 24 -4.16 -6.30 2.10
C ALA A 24 -5.06 -7.54 2.07
N GLU A 25 -4.47 -8.71 2.34
CA GLU A 25 -5.19 -9.97 2.53
C GLU A 25 -4.80 -10.58 3.87
N PHE A 26 -5.80 -10.96 4.67
CA PHE A 26 -5.58 -11.40 6.05
C PHE A 26 -6.70 -12.32 6.54
N ALA A 27 -6.44 -13.13 7.56
CA ALA A 27 -7.45 -14.00 8.15
C ALA A 27 -8.48 -13.20 8.95
N LYS A 28 -9.72 -13.69 9.05
CA LYS A 28 -10.74 -13.01 9.86
C LYS A 28 -10.33 -12.95 11.33
N GLY A 29 -10.40 -11.74 11.91
CA GLY A 29 -10.05 -11.49 13.31
C GLY A 29 -8.56 -11.23 13.55
N THR A 30 -7.74 -11.13 12.51
CA THR A 30 -6.32 -10.75 12.60
C THR A 30 -6.05 -9.48 11.81
N GLU A 31 -5.09 -8.68 12.26
CA GLU A 31 -4.58 -7.55 11.47
C GLU A 31 -3.74 -8.05 10.28
N PRO A 32 -3.68 -7.30 9.16
CA PRO A 32 -2.84 -7.67 8.03
C PRO A 32 -1.35 -7.50 8.37
N GLU A 33 -0.55 -8.51 8.07
CA GLU A 33 0.90 -8.45 8.25
C GLU A 33 1.57 -7.63 7.14
N ILE A 34 1.04 -7.71 5.92
CA ILE A 34 1.55 -7.01 4.74
C ILE A 34 0.47 -6.11 4.15
N ILE A 35 0.86 -4.87 3.85
CA ILE A 35 0.10 -3.98 2.98
C ILE A 35 0.88 -3.79 1.69
N SER A 36 0.23 -4.12 0.57
CA SER A 36 0.75 -3.85 -0.77
C SER A 36 0.31 -2.47 -1.23
N ALA A 37 1.22 -1.68 -1.77
CA ALA A 37 0.93 -0.45 -2.49
C ALA A 37 1.45 -0.53 -3.91
N THR A 38 0.63 -0.20 -4.90
CA THR A 38 1.03 -0.07 -6.31
C THR A 38 0.92 1.38 -6.73
N LEU A 39 2.03 1.96 -7.18
CA LEU A 39 2.18 3.35 -7.59
C LEU A 39 2.38 3.41 -9.10
N GLN A 40 1.43 4.02 -9.80
CA GLN A 40 1.43 4.09 -11.25
C GLN A 40 1.14 5.49 -11.74
N GLY A 41 2.03 6.07 -12.53
CA GLY A 41 1.79 7.37 -13.13
C GLY A 41 3.06 8.00 -13.68
N TYR A 42 2.91 9.15 -14.29
CA TYR A 42 4.04 9.86 -14.87
C TYR A 42 4.66 10.81 -13.85
N VAL A 43 5.96 10.62 -13.57
CA VAL A 43 6.77 11.54 -12.78
C VAL A 43 7.56 12.47 -13.71
N GLN A 44 7.51 13.77 -13.42
CA GLN A 44 8.26 14.78 -14.15
C GLN A 44 9.61 15.02 -13.48
N LYS A 45 10.72 14.62 -14.14
CA LYS A 45 12.08 15.01 -13.73
C LYS A 45 12.67 15.94 -14.79
N ASN A 46 12.59 17.24 -14.52
CA ASN A 46 12.97 18.32 -15.45
C ASN A 46 12.13 18.26 -16.75
N VAL A 47 12.79 18.31 -17.91
CA VAL A 47 12.18 18.23 -19.26
C VAL A 47 11.76 16.81 -19.65
N ASN A 48 12.13 15.77 -18.88
CA ASN A 48 11.83 14.38 -19.22
C ASN A 48 10.73 13.82 -18.30
N GLN A 49 9.66 13.34 -18.91
CA GLN A 49 8.60 12.60 -18.25
C GLN A 49 8.93 11.11 -18.27
N ARG A 50 8.81 10.43 -17.13
CA ARG A 50 9.01 8.97 -17.03
C ARG A 50 7.81 8.33 -16.37
N TYR A 51 7.42 7.17 -16.87
CA TYR A 51 6.32 6.41 -16.28
C TYR A 51 6.84 5.59 -15.11
N MET A 52 6.42 5.93 -13.89
CA MET A 52 6.68 5.17 -12.68
C MET A 52 5.66 4.03 -12.57
N ASN A 53 6.18 2.84 -12.27
CA ASN A 53 5.37 1.67 -11.90
C ASN A 53 6.13 0.94 -10.80
N VAL A 54 5.64 1.07 -9.57
CA VAL A 54 6.32 0.57 -8.37
C VAL A 54 5.32 -0.19 -7.52
N THR A 55 5.74 -1.36 -7.05
CA THR A 55 5.05 -2.13 -6.02
C THR A 55 5.87 -2.09 -4.74
N ILE A 56 5.18 -1.88 -3.63
CA ILE A 56 5.74 -1.81 -2.29
C ILE A 56 5.03 -2.85 -1.45
N HIS A 57 5.78 -3.62 -0.68
CA HIS A 57 5.25 -4.45 0.40
C HIS A 57 5.73 -3.90 1.73
N TYR A 58 4.80 -3.40 2.52
CA TYR A 58 5.07 -2.84 3.84
C TYR A 58 4.68 -3.84 4.92
N ASN A 59 5.65 -4.18 5.78
CA ASN A 59 5.44 -5.07 6.92
C ASN A 59 4.96 -4.25 8.11
N THR A 60 3.71 -4.49 8.52
CA THR A 60 3.05 -3.72 9.60
C THR A 60 3.63 -4.03 10.98
N LYS A 61 4.20 -5.23 11.18
CA LYS A 61 4.82 -5.65 12.43
C LYS A 61 6.21 -5.06 12.62
N GLU A 62 7.02 -5.07 11.57
CA GLU A 62 8.38 -4.52 11.58
C GLU A 62 8.41 -3.01 11.36
N GLN A 63 7.29 -2.45 10.87
CA GLN A 63 7.16 -1.05 10.49
C GLN A 63 8.20 -0.62 9.45
N ASP A 64 8.50 -1.53 8.51
CA ASP A 64 9.51 -1.33 7.47
C ASP A 64 9.07 -1.98 6.15
N PHE A 65 9.76 -1.64 5.06
CA PHE A 65 9.53 -2.21 3.75
C PHE A 65 10.16 -3.60 3.64
N GLU A 66 9.35 -4.60 3.36
CA GLU A 66 9.84 -5.93 3.00
C GLU A 66 10.48 -5.90 1.61
N ASP A 67 9.81 -5.23 0.66
CA ASP A 67 10.40 -4.92 -0.64
C ASP A 67 9.79 -3.68 -1.30
N ILE A 68 10.59 -3.10 -2.20
CA ILE A 68 10.18 -2.04 -3.12
C ILE A 68 10.73 -2.43 -4.49
N ASN A 69 9.83 -2.76 -5.42
CA ASN A 69 10.19 -3.25 -6.74
C ASN A 69 9.53 -2.41 -7.83
N GLY A 70 10.25 -2.16 -8.92
CA GLY A 70 9.67 -1.49 -10.08
C GLY A 70 10.64 -0.63 -10.88
N ALA A 71 10.05 0.27 -11.69
CA ALA A 71 10.78 1.14 -12.59
C ALA A 71 10.63 2.61 -12.20
N PHE A 72 11.73 3.36 -12.34
CA PHE A 72 11.79 4.82 -12.15
C PHE A 72 11.28 5.29 -10.78
N ILE A 73 11.61 4.52 -9.74
CA ILE A 73 11.26 4.81 -8.35
C ILE A 73 11.69 6.24 -8.00
N ASP A 74 10.72 7.06 -7.58
CA ASP A 74 10.98 8.33 -6.93
C ASP A 74 10.85 8.15 -5.42
N THR A 75 11.99 8.09 -4.72
CA THR A 75 12.02 7.88 -3.26
C THR A 75 11.36 9.02 -2.50
N GLY A 76 11.26 10.23 -3.09
CA GLY A 76 10.50 11.32 -2.50
C GLY A 76 9.00 11.06 -2.47
N PHE A 77 8.51 10.15 -3.31
CA PHE A 77 7.11 9.74 -3.33
C PHE A 77 6.77 8.74 -2.22
N LEU A 78 7.76 7.99 -1.72
CA LEU A 78 7.56 7.06 -0.61
C LEU A 78 7.08 7.78 0.66
N THR A 79 7.57 9.00 0.93
CA THR A 79 7.15 9.79 2.09
C THR A 79 5.69 10.24 2.01
N LEU A 80 5.11 10.31 0.80
CA LEU A 80 3.70 10.64 0.59
C LEU A 80 2.80 9.41 0.67
N VAL A 81 3.33 8.23 0.35
CA VAL A 81 2.59 6.96 0.37
C VAL A 81 2.53 6.38 1.78
N MET A 82 3.55 6.59 2.61
CA MET A 82 3.59 6.08 3.98
C MET A 82 2.37 6.49 4.83
N PRO A 83 1.94 7.77 4.85
CA PRO A 83 0.71 8.15 5.53
C PRO A 83 -0.54 7.41 5.04
N LEU A 84 -0.63 7.13 3.73
CA LEU A 84 -1.76 6.41 3.15
C LEU A 84 -1.79 4.94 3.56
N ILE A 85 -0.61 4.30 3.61
CA ILE A 85 -0.47 2.92 4.11
C ILE A 85 -0.92 2.87 5.58
N SER A 86 -0.48 3.82 6.41
CA SER A 86 -0.85 3.88 7.82
C SER A 86 -2.36 4.11 8.02
N GLU A 87 -2.96 5.08 7.31
CA GLU A 87 -4.40 5.34 7.40
C GLU A 87 -5.22 4.12 6.95
N PHE A 88 -4.78 3.46 5.87
CA PHE A 88 -5.42 2.25 5.38
C PHE A 88 -5.35 1.11 6.40
N HIS A 89 -4.19 0.91 7.03
CA HIS A 89 -4.01 -0.05 8.12
C HIS A 89 -4.97 0.25 9.29
N GLU A 90 -4.99 1.49 9.76
CA GLU A 90 -5.83 1.90 10.88
C GLU A 90 -7.32 1.67 10.61
N LYS A 91 -7.80 1.96 9.40
CA LYS A 91 -9.20 1.68 9.00
C LYS A 91 -9.52 0.19 8.97
N ILE A 92 -8.58 -0.65 8.55
CA ILE A 92 -8.75 -2.11 8.59
C ILE A 92 -8.85 -2.57 10.06
N THR A 93 -7.90 -2.16 10.91
CA THR A 93 -7.84 -2.54 12.31
C THR A 93 -9.05 -2.07 13.12
N SER A 94 -9.52 -0.83 12.86
CA SER A 94 -10.75 -0.33 13.49
C SER A 94 -11.96 -1.15 13.09
N THR A 95 -12.03 -1.57 11.81
CA THR A 95 -13.12 -2.42 11.31
C THR A 95 -13.09 -3.79 11.97
N ILE A 96 -11.91 -4.42 12.08
CA ILE A 96 -11.74 -5.72 12.76
C ILE A 96 -12.18 -5.63 14.22
N THR A 97 -11.76 -4.59 14.94
CA THR A 97 -12.09 -4.41 16.37
C THR A 97 -13.58 -4.16 16.61
N SER A 98 -14.30 -3.66 15.59
CA SER A 98 -15.74 -3.39 15.65
C SER A 98 -16.64 -4.58 15.27
N LEU A 99 -16.06 -5.68 14.77
CA LEU A 99 -16.76 -6.90 14.34
C LEU A 99 -16.87 -7.94 15.45
#